data_AF-A0A968HYM8-F1
#
_entry.id   AF-A0A968HYM8-F1
#
_cell.length_a   1.000
_cell.length_b   1.000
_cell.length_c   1.000
_cell.angle_alpha   90.00
_cell.angle_beta   90.00
_cell.angle_gamma   90.00
#
_symmetry.space_group_name_H-M   'P 1'
#
loop_
_entity.id
_entity.type
_entity.pdbx_description
1 polymer ?
#
loop_
_entity_poly.entity_id
_entity_poly.type
_entity_poly.pdbx_seq_one_letter_code
_entity_poly.pdbx_strand_id
1 'polypeptide(L)'
;MKSLMGLGMVRQSPARRTRLLRWGVAVAERIGNSHLLARVWNDLGVALYAQNPREAFSAWQVAARFAENAGDIALLMRLEINTALVSMQDLEFDEAERLLNHALELAERIGERNLAKSTHLNLALCRYARNDASGSRRHFAEVTDHPSAAYARLWETRLMLEQGDGFVTTLPESDDPDLKRLLEAQLALSFGDYELAYELTERPNPASDWHWALARVHAGWRLKRDFQMALAQLLNLESLQDPVLTPELARQYTRFIMLAVTTPAWDEAVRQRLERSLESLSASPIGQLTRDIAFSLEQSKPV
;
A
#
# COMPACT_ATOMS: atom_id res chain seq x y z
N MET A 1 34.38 19.20 -22.01
CA MET A 1 33.74 18.00 -22.60
C MET A 1 32.61 17.49 -21.68
N LYS A 2 31.62 18.35 -21.38
CA LYS A 2 30.60 18.13 -20.33
C LYS A 2 29.15 18.30 -20.83
N SER A 3 28.90 18.36 -22.15
CA SER A 3 27.63 18.87 -22.68
C SER A 3 26.88 17.96 -23.68
N LEU A 4 27.29 16.70 -23.89
CA LEU A 4 26.59 15.80 -24.84
C LEU A 4 25.92 14.56 -24.22
N MET A 5 26.24 14.19 -22.97
CA MET A 5 25.56 13.06 -22.31
C MET A 5 24.18 13.42 -21.72
N GLY A 6 23.90 14.70 -21.45
CA GLY A 6 22.64 15.14 -20.84
C GLY A 6 21.44 15.24 -21.80
N LEU A 7 21.67 15.49 -23.10
CA LEU A 7 20.60 15.76 -24.07
C LEU A 7 20.19 14.53 -24.89
N GLY A 8 21.02 13.47 -24.92
CA GLY A 8 20.72 12.25 -25.65
C GLY A 8 19.68 11.34 -25.00
N MET A 9 19.37 11.53 -23.71
CA MET A 9 18.47 10.65 -22.94
C MET A 9 16.98 10.97 -23.14
N VAL A 10 16.63 12.15 -23.67
CA VAL A 10 15.25 12.67 -23.68
C VAL A 10 14.47 12.29 -24.95
N ARG A 11 15.08 11.60 -25.93
CA ARG A 11 14.38 11.23 -27.18
C ARG A 11 14.83 9.91 -27.82
N GLN A 12 15.25 8.94 -27.02
CA GLN A 12 15.59 7.61 -27.53
C GLN A 12 14.42 6.64 -27.39
N SER A 13 14.18 5.83 -28.42
CA SER A 13 13.24 4.72 -28.31
C SER A 13 13.69 3.77 -27.19
N PRO A 14 12.76 3.16 -26.43
CA PRO A 14 13.10 2.26 -25.32
C PRO A 14 14.08 1.16 -25.74
N ALA A 15 13.89 0.58 -26.92
CA ALA A 15 14.79 -0.42 -27.50
C ALA A 15 16.23 0.10 -27.73
N ARG A 16 16.38 1.36 -28.18
CA ARG A 16 17.70 1.98 -28.38
C ARG A 16 18.39 2.23 -27.05
N ARG A 17 17.66 2.69 -26.03
CA ARG A 17 18.19 2.91 -24.68
C ARG A 17 18.74 1.61 -24.09
N THR A 18 17.94 0.54 -24.07
CA THR A 18 18.35 -0.77 -23.57
C THR A 18 19.56 -1.32 -24.33
N ARG A 19 19.59 -1.18 -25.67
CA ARG A 19 20.74 -1.60 -26.49
C ARG A 19 22.03 -0.87 -26.12
N LEU A 20 21.98 0.45 -25.94
CA LEU A 20 23.15 1.23 -25.55
C LEU A 20 23.61 0.90 -24.12
N LEU A 21 22.68 0.66 -23.21
CA LEU A 21 23.01 0.24 -21.84
C LEU A 21 23.68 -1.14 -21.82
N ARG A 22 23.19 -2.12 -22.59
CA ARG A 22 23.88 -3.42 -22.74
C ARG A 22 25.27 -3.28 -23.35
N TRP A 23 25.46 -2.38 -24.31
CA TRP A 23 26.79 -2.08 -24.82
C TRP A 23 27.68 -1.43 -23.75
N GLY A 24 27.13 -0.53 -22.94
CA GLY A 24 27.81 0.05 -21.79
C GLY A 24 28.25 -1.00 -20.77
N VAL A 25 27.42 -2.03 -20.50
CA VAL A 25 27.79 -3.18 -19.66
C VAL A 25 29.02 -3.87 -20.24
N ALA A 26 28.99 -4.27 -21.52
CA ALA A 26 30.12 -4.95 -22.16
C ALA A 26 31.42 -4.13 -22.13
N VAL A 27 31.33 -2.80 -22.29
CA VAL A 27 32.48 -1.90 -22.17
C VAL A 27 33.01 -1.90 -20.74
N ALA A 28 32.12 -1.77 -19.75
CA ALA A 28 32.47 -1.72 -18.34
C ALA A 28 33.09 -3.04 -17.85
N GLU A 29 32.60 -4.19 -18.33
CA GLU A 29 33.16 -5.52 -18.09
C GLU A 29 34.59 -5.62 -18.63
N ARG A 30 34.81 -5.20 -19.88
CA ARG A 30 36.13 -5.27 -20.53
C ARG A 30 37.20 -4.46 -19.82
N ILE A 31 36.82 -3.33 -19.20
CA ILE A 31 37.75 -2.48 -18.45
C ILE A 31 37.81 -2.81 -16.95
N GLY A 32 37.03 -3.80 -16.48
CA GLY A 32 37.02 -4.24 -15.09
C GLY A 32 36.57 -3.17 -14.08
N ASN A 33 35.68 -2.25 -14.48
CA ASN A 33 35.28 -1.13 -13.62
C ASN A 33 33.97 -1.44 -12.87
N SER A 34 34.08 -1.86 -11.61
CA SER A 34 32.94 -2.22 -10.76
C SER A 34 31.95 -1.07 -10.54
N HIS A 35 32.41 0.17 -10.31
CA HIS A 35 31.50 1.32 -10.16
C HIS A 35 30.69 1.58 -11.43
N LEU A 36 31.34 1.51 -12.60
CA LEU A 36 30.66 1.69 -13.87
C LEU A 36 29.67 0.55 -14.14
N LEU A 37 30.04 -0.69 -13.81
CA LEU A 37 29.15 -1.84 -13.89
C LEU A 37 27.90 -1.64 -13.04
N ALA A 38 28.06 -1.26 -11.77
CA ALA A 38 26.95 -1.00 -10.87
C ALA A 38 25.98 0.03 -11.46
N ARG A 39 26.50 1.15 -11.96
CA ARG A 39 25.66 2.23 -12.53
C ARG A 39 24.97 1.82 -13.82
N VAL A 40 25.66 1.18 -14.74
CA VAL A 40 25.06 0.81 -16.04
C VAL A 40 24.03 -0.30 -15.87
N TRP A 41 24.27 -1.26 -14.98
CA TRP A 41 23.27 -2.28 -14.61
C TRP A 41 22.05 -1.66 -13.91
N ASN A 42 22.24 -0.68 -13.02
CA ASN A 42 21.13 0.08 -12.43
C ASN A 42 20.28 0.75 -13.50
N ASP A 43 20.91 1.48 -14.42
CA ASP A 43 20.22 2.23 -15.47
C ASP A 43 19.51 1.28 -16.46
N LEU A 44 20.08 0.10 -16.69
CA LEU A 44 19.44 -0.98 -17.45
C LEU A 44 18.19 -1.48 -16.74
N GLY A 45 18.25 -1.71 -15.43
CA GLY A 45 17.08 -2.07 -14.62
C GLY A 45 15.96 -1.04 -14.74
N VAL A 46 16.28 0.25 -14.56
CA VAL A 46 15.31 1.35 -14.72
C VAL A 46 14.71 1.39 -16.14
N ALA A 47 15.50 1.16 -17.18
CA ALA A 47 15.01 1.15 -18.56
C ALA A 47 14.11 -0.05 -18.88
N LEU A 48 14.36 -1.19 -18.22
CA LEU A 48 13.61 -2.43 -18.41
C LEU A 48 12.32 -2.48 -17.59
N TYR A 49 12.23 -1.77 -16.46
CA TYR A 49 11.17 -1.94 -15.47
C TYR A 49 9.75 -1.94 -16.08
N ALA A 50 9.43 -0.97 -16.94
CA ALA A 50 8.11 -0.87 -17.57
C ALA A 50 7.82 -1.94 -18.64
N GLN A 51 8.85 -2.60 -19.19
CA GLN A 51 8.73 -3.52 -20.33
C GLN A 51 8.93 -4.99 -19.93
N ASN A 52 9.84 -5.23 -19.00
CA ASN A 52 10.23 -6.55 -18.51
C ASN A 52 10.69 -6.44 -17.05
N PRO A 53 9.76 -6.38 -16.08
CA PRO A 53 10.07 -6.23 -14.66
C PRO A 53 11.03 -7.30 -14.12
N ARG A 54 10.89 -8.55 -14.58
CA ARG A 54 11.78 -9.66 -14.17
C ARG A 54 13.23 -9.41 -14.57
N GLU A 55 13.43 -8.92 -15.79
CA GLU A 55 14.78 -8.60 -16.26
C GLU A 55 15.33 -7.34 -15.57
N ALA A 56 14.47 -6.36 -15.27
CA ALA A 56 14.86 -5.19 -14.49
C ALA A 56 15.37 -5.58 -13.09
N PHE A 57 14.64 -6.48 -12.42
CA PHE A 57 15.02 -7.02 -11.13
C PHE A 57 16.36 -7.74 -11.17
N SER A 58 16.56 -8.59 -12.19
CA SER A 58 17.83 -9.29 -12.41
C SER A 58 18.98 -8.29 -12.61
N ALA A 59 18.74 -7.22 -13.37
CA ALA A 59 19.72 -6.15 -13.57
C ALA A 59 20.05 -5.40 -12.27
N TRP A 60 19.06 -5.11 -11.42
CA TRP A 60 19.31 -4.46 -10.11
C TRP A 60 20.06 -5.36 -9.12
N GLN A 61 19.79 -6.67 -9.09
CA GLN A 61 20.57 -7.61 -8.28
C GLN A 61 22.04 -7.68 -8.74
N VAL A 62 22.28 -7.69 -10.05
CA VAL A 62 23.64 -7.63 -10.60
C VAL A 62 24.30 -6.29 -10.26
N ALA A 63 23.57 -5.17 -10.39
CA ALA A 63 24.06 -3.86 -10.00
C ALA A 63 24.45 -3.81 -8.50
N ALA A 64 23.65 -4.43 -7.63
CA ALA A 64 23.87 -4.43 -6.19
C ALA A 64 25.19 -5.13 -5.82
N ARG A 65 25.44 -6.31 -6.42
CA ARG A 65 26.72 -7.02 -6.26
C ARG A 65 27.93 -6.18 -6.69
N PHE A 66 27.81 -5.42 -7.78
CA PHE A 66 28.89 -4.54 -8.22
C PHE A 66 29.04 -3.30 -7.34
N ALA A 67 27.93 -2.73 -6.84
CA ALA A 67 27.94 -1.61 -5.91
C ALA A 67 28.63 -2.00 -4.59
N GLU A 68 28.28 -3.17 -4.05
CA GLU A 68 28.89 -3.73 -2.85
C GLU A 68 30.41 -3.95 -3.03
N ASN A 69 30.81 -4.62 -4.11
CA ASN A 69 32.23 -4.83 -4.43
C ASN A 69 33.01 -3.52 -4.63
N ALA A 70 32.33 -2.47 -5.11
CA ALA A 70 32.92 -1.15 -5.31
C ALA A 70 32.89 -0.28 -4.03
N GLY A 71 32.26 -0.73 -2.95
CA GLY A 71 32.05 0.06 -1.74
C GLY A 71 31.07 1.23 -1.92
N ASP A 72 30.24 1.21 -2.97
CA ASP A 72 29.22 2.23 -3.24
C ASP A 72 27.94 1.94 -2.42
N ILE A 73 28.02 2.20 -1.12
CA ILE A 73 26.94 1.92 -0.16
C ILE A 73 25.65 2.67 -0.54
N ALA A 74 25.77 3.92 -1.01
CA ALA A 74 24.61 4.72 -1.40
C ALA A 74 23.84 4.10 -2.57
N LEU A 75 24.55 3.58 -3.59
CA LEU A 75 23.92 2.89 -4.70
C LEU A 75 23.34 1.53 -4.28
N LEU A 76 24.06 0.77 -3.45
CA LEU A 76 23.58 -0.52 -2.92
C LEU A 76 22.21 -0.36 -2.25
N MET A 77 22.06 0.58 -1.33
CA MET A 77 20.79 0.79 -0.62
C MET A 77 19.63 1.16 -1.56
N ARG A 78 19.88 2.02 -2.57
CA ARG A 78 18.84 2.38 -3.55
C ARG A 78 18.39 1.18 -4.37
N LEU A 79 19.32 0.30 -4.73
CA LEU A 79 19.04 -0.93 -5.45
C LEU A 79 18.25 -1.92 -4.59
N GLU A 80 18.59 -2.06 -3.31
CA GLU A 80 17.83 -2.88 -2.37
C GLU A 80 16.41 -2.36 -2.17
N ILE A 81 16.22 -1.04 -2.04
CA ILE A 81 14.88 -0.43 -1.97
C ILE A 81 14.08 -0.72 -3.25
N ASN A 82 14.66 -0.52 -4.44
CA ASN A 82 13.97 -0.82 -5.70
C ASN A 82 13.56 -2.30 -5.79
N THR A 83 14.48 -3.18 -5.40
CA THR A 83 14.29 -4.64 -5.39
C THR A 83 13.17 -5.01 -4.41
N ALA A 84 13.14 -4.41 -3.22
CA ALA A 84 12.09 -4.61 -2.23
C ALA A 84 10.71 -4.14 -2.69
N LEU A 85 10.62 -2.99 -3.37
CA LEU A 85 9.36 -2.50 -3.93
C LEU A 85 8.77 -3.49 -4.95
N VAL A 86 9.61 -4.13 -5.76
CA VAL A 86 9.17 -5.20 -6.67
C VAL A 86 8.75 -6.44 -5.90
N SER A 87 9.53 -6.86 -4.90
CA SER A 87 9.14 -7.97 -4.03
C SER A 87 7.79 -7.73 -3.35
N MET A 88 7.48 -6.50 -2.91
CA MET A 88 6.16 -6.16 -2.38
C MET A 88 5.04 -6.28 -3.42
N GLN A 89 5.29 -5.88 -4.68
CA GLN A 89 4.34 -6.04 -5.79
C GLN A 89 4.06 -7.52 -6.09
N ASP A 90 5.09 -8.36 -5.98
CA ASP A 90 5.01 -9.80 -6.17
C ASP A 90 4.52 -10.55 -4.91
N LEU A 91 4.14 -9.82 -3.84
CA LEU A 91 3.70 -10.35 -2.54
C LEU A 91 4.78 -11.15 -1.76
N GLU A 92 6.06 -11.00 -2.15
CA GLU A 92 7.23 -11.60 -1.50
C GLU A 92 7.71 -10.73 -0.32
N PHE A 93 6.85 -10.58 0.68
CA PHE A 93 7.06 -9.63 1.77
C PHE A 93 8.25 -9.95 2.69
N ASP A 94 8.61 -11.21 2.86
CA ASP A 94 9.77 -11.60 3.69
C ASP A 94 11.07 -11.10 3.04
N GLU A 95 11.20 -11.23 1.72
CA GLU A 95 12.36 -10.75 0.97
C GLU A 95 12.39 -9.21 0.92
N ALA A 96 11.25 -8.58 0.69
CA ALA A 96 11.14 -7.12 0.72
C ALA A 96 11.61 -6.55 2.06
N GLU A 97 11.14 -7.14 3.16
CA GLU A 97 11.51 -6.72 4.51
C GLU A 97 13.00 -6.95 4.81
N ARG A 98 13.56 -8.08 4.38
CA ARG A 98 15.00 -8.35 4.51
C ARG A 98 15.85 -7.28 3.81
N LEU A 99 15.50 -6.96 2.56
CA LEU A 99 16.18 -5.93 1.76
C LEU A 99 16.04 -4.53 2.38
N LEU A 100 14.84 -4.16 2.83
CA LEU A 100 14.60 -2.85 3.44
C LEU A 100 15.32 -2.70 4.78
N ASN A 101 15.35 -3.73 5.63
CA ASN A 101 16.08 -3.67 6.89
C ASN A 101 17.59 -3.52 6.65
N HIS A 102 18.15 -4.26 5.70
CA HIS A 102 19.57 -4.11 5.35
C HIS A 102 19.87 -2.70 4.79
N ALA A 103 19.03 -2.19 3.90
CA ALA A 103 19.17 -0.83 3.38
C ALA A 103 19.07 0.23 4.48
N LEU A 104 18.21 0.02 5.49
CA LEU A 104 18.08 0.91 6.65
C LEU A 104 19.34 0.89 7.52
N GLU A 105 19.83 -0.31 7.87
CA GLU A 105 21.07 -0.48 8.64
C GLU A 105 22.26 0.22 7.96
N LEU A 106 22.38 0.07 6.64
CA LEU A 106 23.40 0.75 5.85
C LEU A 106 23.23 2.28 5.89
N ALA A 107 22.00 2.78 5.79
CA ALA A 107 21.71 4.21 5.77
C ALA A 107 22.05 4.86 7.10
N GLU A 108 21.68 4.22 8.21
CA GLU A 108 22.02 4.64 9.57
C GLU A 108 23.54 4.64 9.79
N ARG A 109 24.23 3.57 9.34
CA ARG A 109 25.68 3.43 9.48
C ARG A 109 26.46 4.56 8.82
N ILE A 110 25.99 5.07 7.67
CA ILE A 110 26.67 6.15 6.95
C ILE A 110 26.02 7.53 7.16
N GLY A 111 24.96 7.62 7.97
CA GLY A 111 24.27 8.87 8.28
C GLY A 111 23.40 9.44 7.14
N GLU A 112 22.97 8.61 6.17
CA GLU A 112 22.11 9.01 5.05
C GLU A 112 20.63 9.11 5.50
N ARG A 113 20.34 10.17 6.27
CA ARG A 113 19.02 10.37 6.92
C ARG A 113 17.83 10.38 5.95
N ASN A 114 17.96 11.02 4.79
CA ASN A 114 16.86 11.07 3.82
C ASN A 114 16.53 9.68 3.28
N LEU A 115 17.56 8.86 3.06
CA LEU A 115 17.36 7.50 2.58
C LEU A 115 16.75 6.62 3.68
N ALA A 116 17.25 6.72 4.91
CA ALA A 116 16.68 6.02 6.06
C ALA A 116 15.17 6.30 6.21
N LYS A 117 14.74 7.57 6.11
CA LYS A 117 13.31 7.94 6.17
C LYS A 117 12.49 7.39 4.99
N SER A 118 13.06 7.37 3.79
CA SER A 118 12.42 6.72 2.63
C SER A 118 12.28 5.21 2.84
N THR A 119 13.28 4.57 3.44
CA THR A 119 13.25 3.13 3.79
C THR A 119 12.22 2.84 4.88
N HIS A 120 12.13 3.68 5.92
CA HIS A 120 11.08 3.57 6.93
C HIS A 120 9.69 3.67 6.33
N LEU A 121 9.45 4.60 5.40
CA LEU A 121 8.17 4.68 4.70
C LEU A 121 7.81 3.34 4.02
N ASN A 122 8.77 2.74 3.30
CA ASN A 122 8.53 1.46 2.61
C ASN A 122 8.36 0.29 3.59
N LEU A 123 9.11 0.26 4.70
CA LEU A 123 8.89 -0.71 5.78
C LEU A 123 7.50 -0.55 6.40
N ALA A 124 7.05 0.68 6.61
CA ALA A 124 5.71 0.94 7.15
C ALA A 124 4.62 0.38 6.22
N LEU A 125 4.74 0.60 4.92
CA LEU A 125 3.83 0.05 3.91
C LEU A 125 3.93 -1.48 3.81
N CYS A 126 5.12 -2.05 3.91
CA CYS A 126 5.33 -3.51 3.94
C CYS A 126 4.69 -4.14 5.19
N ARG A 127 4.85 -3.53 6.36
CA ARG A 127 4.20 -3.97 7.60
C ARG A 127 2.68 -3.83 7.53
N TYR A 128 2.19 -2.71 6.98
CA TYR A 128 0.76 -2.52 6.72
C TYR A 128 0.23 -3.66 5.86
N ALA A 129 0.90 -3.95 4.75
CA ALA A 129 0.57 -5.02 3.82
C ALA A 129 0.51 -6.42 4.45
N ARG A 130 1.21 -6.63 5.56
CA ARG A 130 1.23 -7.87 6.35
C ARG A 130 0.27 -7.87 7.53
N ASN A 131 -0.62 -6.87 7.63
CA ASN A 131 -1.51 -6.67 8.76
C ASN A 131 -0.79 -6.43 10.10
N ASP A 132 0.44 -5.91 10.08
CA ASP A 132 1.15 -5.46 11.28
C ASP A 132 0.98 -3.95 11.47
N ALA A 133 -0.18 -3.56 12.00
CA ALA A 133 -0.49 -2.16 12.29
C ALA A 133 0.52 -1.53 13.28
N SER A 134 1.03 -2.33 14.23
CA SER A 134 1.93 -1.84 15.27
C SER A 134 3.32 -1.51 14.71
N GLY A 135 3.90 -2.41 13.91
CA GLY A 135 5.16 -2.18 13.22
C GLY A 135 5.05 -1.10 12.15
N SER A 136 3.91 -1.05 11.46
CA SER A 136 3.63 0.00 10.48
C SER A 136 3.67 1.41 11.11
N ARG A 137 2.96 1.62 12.22
CA ARG A 137 2.99 2.90 12.95
C ARG A 137 4.37 3.30 13.44
N ARG A 138 5.13 2.33 13.99
CA ARG A 138 6.50 2.60 14.44
C ARG A 138 7.36 3.17 13.33
N HIS A 139 7.24 2.64 12.11
CA HIS A 139 8.01 3.13 10.98
C HIS A 139 7.47 4.44 10.39
N PHE A 140 6.14 4.66 10.36
CA PHE A 140 5.62 5.95 9.92
C PHE A 140 6.07 7.11 10.82
N ALA A 141 6.18 6.86 12.14
CA ALA A 141 6.67 7.85 13.10
C ALA A 141 8.12 8.33 12.81
N GLU A 142 8.93 7.51 12.14
CA GLU A 142 10.30 7.87 11.74
C GLU A 142 10.36 8.75 10.49
N VAL A 143 9.24 8.91 9.75
CA VAL A 143 9.16 9.71 8.51
C VAL A 143 8.80 11.18 8.80
N THR A 144 9.27 11.73 9.92
CA THR A 144 9.14 13.17 10.24
C THR A 144 10.15 14.00 9.44
N ASP A 145 9.96 15.31 9.28
CA ASP A 145 10.89 16.22 8.57
C ASP A 145 11.43 15.66 7.22
N HIS A 146 10.54 15.10 6.40
CA HIS A 146 10.84 14.49 5.11
C HIS A 146 9.73 14.88 4.10
N PRO A 147 10.01 14.97 2.79
CA PRO A 147 8.97 15.25 1.78
C PRO A 147 7.76 14.31 1.88
N SER A 148 7.99 13.04 2.25
CA SER A 148 6.93 12.04 2.43
C SER A 148 6.24 12.07 3.80
N ALA A 149 6.55 13.02 4.68
CA ALA A 149 5.96 13.07 6.03
C ALA A 149 4.44 13.28 6.00
N ALA A 150 3.95 14.09 5.05
CA ALA A 150 2.51 14.28 4.85
C ALA A 150 1.84 12.96 4.46
N TYR A 151 2.47 12.21 3.56
CA TYR A 151 2.00 10.90 3.13
C TYR A 151 2.00 9.88 4.28
N ALA A 152 3.06 9.83 5.08
CA ALA A 152 3.11 8.97 6.26
C ALA A 152 1.98 9.28 7.27
N ARG A 153 1.71 10.56 7.54
CA ARG A 153 0.60 10.98 8.42
C ARG A 153 -0.78 10.56 7.90
N LEU A 154 -1.00 10.54 6.59
CA LEU A 154 -2.26 10.03 6.02
C LEU A 154 -2.43 8.54 6.31
N TRP A 155 -1.37 7.76 6.17
CA TRP A 155 -1.41 6.34 6.49
C TRP A 155 -1.58 6.06 7.98
N GLU A 156 -0.96 6.86 8.85
CA GLU A 156 -1.24 6.80 10.29
C GLU A 156 -2.70 7.10 10.60
N THR A 157 -3.26 8.13 9.95
CA THR A 157 -4.69 8.50 10.06
C THR A 157 -5.58 7.34 9.60
N ARG A 158 -5.22 6.69 8.48
CA ARG A 158 -5.91 5.50 7.98
C ARG A 158 -5.92 4.38 9.01
N LEU A 159 -4.73 4.01 9.52
CA LEU A 159 -4.57 2.97 10.53
C LEU A 159 -5.38 3.26 11.79
N MET A 160 -5.47 4.52 12.20
CA MET A 160 -6.26 4.95 13.35
C MET A 160 -7.77 4.81 13.11
N LEU A 161 -8.27 5.15 11.92
CA LEU A 161 -9.68 4.97 11.55
C LEU A 161 -10.08 3.50 11.42
N GLU A 162 -9.20 2.68 10.82
CA GLU A 162 -9.38 1.23 10.68
C GLU A 162 -9.46 0.56 12.06
N GLN A 163 -8.45 0.79 12.90
CA GLN A 163 -8.37 0.19 14.24
C GLN A 163 -9.41 0.80 15.21
N GLY A 164 -9.84 2.05 14.98
CA GLY A 164 -10.79 2.75 15.86
C GLY A 164 -10.18 3.10 17.22
N ASP A 165 -8.86 3.23 17.31
CA ASP A 165 -8.11 3.42 18.56
C ASP A 165 -7.67 4.87 18.80
N GLY A 166 -8.37 5.83 18.18
CA GLY A 166 -8.29 7.23 18.60
C GLY A 166 -9.19 8.17 17.81
N PHE A 167 -9.03 9.47 18.07
CA PHE A 167 -9.83 10.54 17.47
C PHE A 167 -9.09 11.29 16.35
N VAL A 168 -9.67 11.34 15.16
CA VAL A 168 -9.19 12.14 14.03
C VAL A 168 -10.11 13.35 13.90
N THR A 169 -9.57 14.57 14.04
CA THR A 169 -10.37 15.81 13.91
C THR A 169 -10.21 16.48 12.56
N THR A 170 -9.04 16.33 11.94
CA THR A 170 -8.68 16.97 10.67
C THR A 170 -7.77 16.07 9.87
N LEU A 171 -8.00 15.96 8.57
CA LEU A 171 -7.12 15.22 7.68
C LEU A 171 -5.88 16.06 7.30
N PRO A 172 -4.69 15.45 7.25
CA PRO A 172 -3.51 16.15 6.77
C PRO A 172 -3.63 16.52 5.28
N GLU A 173 -2.91 17.56 4.86
CA GLU A 173 -2.76 17.89 3.44
C GLU A 173 -2.05 16.75 2.69
N SER A 174 -2.41 16.54 1.43
CA SER A 174 -1.99 15.40 0.61
C SER A 174 -1.88 15.78 -0.86
N ASP A 175 -0.82 15.30 -1.51
CA ASP A 175 -0.70 15.29 -2.97
C ASP A 175 -1.34 14.03 -3.61
N ASP A 176 -1.83 13.10 -2.79
CA ASP A 176 -2.63 11.93 -3.18
C ASP A 176 -4.13 12.23 -2.95
N PRO A 177 -4.86 12.68 -3.99
CA PRO A 177 -6.26 13.08 -3.86
C PRO A 177 -7.20 11.90 -3.63
N ASP A 178 -6.84 10.70 -4.10
CA ASP A 178 -7.71 9.53 -4.01
C ASP A 178 -7.65 8.89 -2.63
N LEU A 179 -6.45 8.81 -2.02
CA LEU A 179 -6.30 8.42 -0.61
C LEU A 179 -6.96 9.44 0.32
N LYS A 180 -6.77 10.74 0.07
CA LYS A 180 -7.41 11.79 0.87
C LYS A 180 -8.93 11.66 0.86
N ARG A 181 -9.53 11.45 -0.32
CA ARG A 181 -10.99 11.29 -0.46
C ARG A 181 -11.50 10.03 0.26
N LEU A 182 -10.73 8.94 0.25
CA LEU A 182 -11.08 7.75 1.04
C LEU A 182 -11.11 8.07 2.53
N LEU A 183 -10.12 8.80 3.04
CA LEU A 183 -10.07 9.20 4.44
C LEU A 183 -11.21 10.17 4.80
N GLU A 184 -11.61 11.06 3.90
CA GLU A 184 -12.78 11.93 4.08
C GLU A 184 -14.06 11.11 4.27
N ALA A 185 -14.26 10.08 3.43
CA ALA A 185 -15.41 9.18 3.57
C ALA A 185 -15.35 8.36 4.88
N GLN A 186 -14.19 7.82 5.24
CA GLN A 186 -14.01 7.07 6.50
C GLN A 186 -14.18 7.95 7.74
N LEU A 187 -13.78 9.22 7.66
CA LEU A 187 -13.97 10.19 8.73
C LEU A 187 -15.44 10.54 8.87
N ALA A 188 -16.13 10.83 7.76
CA ALA A 188 -17.58 11.09 7.76
C ALA A 188 -18.36 9.94 8.40
N LEU A 189 -18.03 8.69 8.03
CA LEU A 189 -18.61 7.49 8.66
C LEU A 189 -18.33 7.43 10.18
N SER A 190 -17.13 7.78 10.64
CA SER A 190 -16.77 7.77 12.07
C SER A 190 -17.59 8.77 12.91
N PHE A 191 -18.03 9.87 12.29
CA PHE A 191 -18.87 10.89 12.92
C PHE A 191 -20.37 10.68 12.68
N GLY A 192 -20.75 9.63 11.96
CA GLY A 192 -22.15 9.37 11.59
C GLY A 192 -22.70 10.31 10.51
N ASP A 193 -21.84 11.03 9.79
CA ASP A 193 -22.23 11.80 8.60
C ASP A 193 -22.34 10.87 7.39
N TYR A 194 -23.37 10.03 7.42
CA TYR A 194 -23.62 9.03 6.39
C TYR A 194 -23.99 9.66 5.05
N GLU A 195 -24.55 10.87 5.04
CA GLU A 195 -24.92 11.58 3.81
C GLU A 195 -23.66 11.98 3.04
N LEU A 196 -22.71 12.63 3.71
CA LEU A 196 -21.43 13.00 3.12
C LEU A 196 -20.65 11.76 2.66
N ALA A 197 -20.60 10.70 3.47
CA ALA A 197 -19.96 9.45 3.08
C ALA A 197 -20.59 8.82 1.82
N TYR A 198 -21.92 8.89 1.69
CA TYR A 198 -22.63 8.38 0.52
C TYR A 198 -22.33 9.22 -0.73
N GLU A 199 -22.38 10.55 -0.62
CA GLU A 199 -22.07 11.47 -1.73
C GLU A 199 -20.63 11.33 -2.21
N LEU A 200 -19.68 11.25 -1.28
CA LEU A 200 -18.26 11.05 -1.60
C LEU A 200 -18.04 9.77 -2.38
N THR A 201 -18.74 8.68 -2.00
CA THR A 201 -18.58 7.34 -2.59
C THR A 201 -19.44 7.08 -3.82
N GLU A 202 -20.26 8.05 -4.24
CA GLU A 202 -21.05 7.93 -5.48
C GLU A 202 -20.15 7.85 -6.72
N ARG A 203 -19.06 8.63 -6.71
CA ARG A 203 -18.06 8.67 -7.78
C ARG A 203 -17.08 7.50 -7.64
N PRO A 204 -16.63 6.87 -8.73
CA PRO A 204 -15.61 5.82 -8.66
C PRO A 204 -14.29 6.35 -8.09
N ASN A 205 -13.61 5.54 -7.28
CA ASN A 205 -12.24 5.79 -6.84
C ASN A 205 -11.34 4.64 -7.33
N PRO A 206 -10.52 4.87 -8.36
CA PRO A 206 -9.74 3.81 -9.02
C PRO A 206 -8.62 3.23 -8.14
N ALA A 207 -8.27 3.88 -7.03
CA ALA A 207 -7.17 3.48 -6.17
C ALA A 207 -7.62 2.64 -4.95
N SER A 208 -8.93 2.44 -4.73
CA SER A 208 -9.42 1.89 -3.45
C SER A 208 -10.75 1.14 -3.57
N ASP A 209 -10.94 0.38 -4.64
CA ASP A 209 -12.23 -0.24 -5.04
C ASP A 209 -12.99 -0.94 -3.89
N TRP A 210 -12.31 -1.77 -3.09
CA TRP A 210 -12.96 -2.47 -1.97
C TRP A 210 -13.35 -1.54 -0.80
N HIS A 211 -12.40 -0.75 -0.28
CA HIS A 211 -12.65 0.15 0.86
C HIS A 211 -13.72 1.19 0.51
N TRP A 212 -13.73 1.60 -0.74
CA TRP A 212 -14.70 2.52 -1.30
C TRP A 212 -16.10 1.93 -1.37
N ALA A 213 -16.23 0.72 -1.95
CA ALA A 213 -17.51 0.03 -2.02
C ALA A 213 -18.04 -0.34 -0.62
N LEU A 214 -17.15 -0.67 0.33
CA LEU A 214 -17.49 -0.89 1.73
C LEU A 214 -18.09 0.37 2.38
N ALA A 215 -17.44 1.52 2.22
CA ALA A 215 -17.92 2.79 2.75
C ALA A 215 -19.31 3.14 2.20
N ARG A 216 -19.52 2.91 0.89
CA ARG A 216 -20.81 3.10 0.23
C ARG A 216 -21.89 2.17 0.77
N VAL A 217 -21.57 0.88 0.99
CA VAL A 217 -22.51 -0.07 1.60
C VAL A 217 -22.88 0.37 3.01
N HIS A 218 -21.89 0.80 3.81
CA HIS A 218 -22.14 1.24 5.18
C HIS A 218 -23.07 2.47 5.22
N ALA A 219 -22.73 3.53 4.49
CA ALA A 219 -23.53 4.74 4.41
C ALA A 219 -24.94 4.47 3.86
N GLY A 220 -25.04 3.71 2.76
CA GLY A 220 -26.32 3.37 2.14
C GLY A 220 -27.23 2.55 3.05
N TRP A 221 -26.68 1.57 3.77
CA TRP A 221 -27.44 0.80 4.77
C TRP A 221 -28.00 1.70 5.88
N ARG A 222 -27.16 2.58 6.45
CA ARG A 222 -27.59 3.53 7.51
C ARG A 222 -28.64 4.51 7.03
N LEU A 223 -28.54 4.98 5.79
CA LEU A 223 -29.51 5.88 5.16
C LEU A 223 -30.75 5.16 4.58
N LYS A 224 -30.76 3.83 4.56
CA LYS A 224 -31.75 3.00 3.85
C LYS A 224 -31.87 3.37 2.35
N ARG A 225 -30.73 3.65 1.71
CA ARG A 225 -30.59 4.02 0.29
C ARG A 225 -29.81 2.95 -0.47
N ASP A 226 -30.02 2.87 -1.79
CA ASP A 226 -29.47 1.84 -2.67
C ASP A 226 -27.97 1.54 -2.41
N PHE A 227 -27.73 0.39 -1.76
CA PHE A 227 -26.42 -0.17 -1.46
C PHE A 227 -26.17 -1.51 -2.19
N GLN A 228 -27.15 -1.99 -2.98
CA GLN A 228 -27.09 -3.31 -3.61
C GLN A 228 -26.04 -3.37 -4.71
N MET A 229 -25.89 -2.28 -5.48
CA MET A 229 -24.85 -2.17 -6.50
C MET A 229 -23.44 -2.26 -5.89
N ALA A 230 -23.20 -1.55 -4.79
CA ALA A 230 -21.91 -1.59 -4.09
C ALA A 230 -21.64 -2.97 -3.49
N LEU A 231 -22.67 -3.63 -2.95
CA LEU A 231 -22.59 -5.00 -2.44
C LEU A 231 -22.24 -6.01 -3.54
N ALA A 232 -22.82 -5.84 -4.73
CA ALA A 232 -22.50 -6.66 -5.90
C ALA A 232 -21.06 -6.41 -6.41
N GLN A 233 -20.58 -5.16 -6.36
CA GLN A 233 -19.18 -4.84 -6.68
C GLN A 233 -18.21 -5.54 -5.71
N LEU A 234 -18.49 -5.49 -4.41
CA LEU A 234 -17.71 -6.21 -3.39
C LEU A 234 -17.68 -7.73 -3.64
N LEU A 235 -18.79 -8.33 -4.07
CA LEU A 235 -18.85 -9.78 -4.37
C LEU A 235 -18.01 -10.17 -5.58
N ASN A 236 -18.01 -9.32 -6.60
CA ASN A 236 -17.34 -9.57 -7.88
C ASN A 236 -15.91 -9.02 -7.91
N LEU A 237 -15.39 -8.58 -6.77
CA LEU A 237 -14.07 -7.98 -6.67
C LEU A 237 -12.99 -9.07 -6.73
N GLU A 238 -12.61 -9.41 -7.96
CA GLU A 238 -11.60 -10.44 -8.24
C GLU A 238 -10.18 -9.86 -8.31
N SER A 239 -10.05 -8.57 -8.65
CA SER A 239 -8.77 -7.87 -8.85
C SER A 239 -8.26 -7.17 -7.59
N LEU A 240 -8.34 -7.83 -6.43
CA LEU A 240 -7.84 -7.28 -5.18
C LEU A 240 -6.32 -7.31 -5.16
N GLN A 241 -5.70 -6.13 -5.17
CA GLN A 241 -4.25 -5.93 -5.03
C GLN A 241 -3.84 -5.67 -3.58
N ASP A 242 -4.77 -5.85 -2.64
CA ASP A 242 -4.53 -5.64 -1.22
C ASP A 242 -3.94 -6.92 -0.61
N PRO A 243 -2.69 -6.87 -0.12
CA PRO A 243 -2.03 -8.04 0.44
C PRO A 243 -2.56 -8.46 1.82
N VAL A 244 -3.25 -7.57 2.53
CA VAL A 244 -3.93 -7.86 3.80
C VAL A 244 -5.28 -8.51 3.53
N LEU A 245 -5.96 -8.08 2.47
CA LEU A 245 -7.29 -8.52 2.13
C LEU A 245 -7.29 -9.48 0.94
N THR A 246 -6.92 -10.74 1.18
CA THR A 246 -6.98 -11.77 0.12
C THR A 246 -8.39 -11.87 -0.48
N PRO A 247 -8.55 -12.26 -1.75
CA PRO A 247 -9.88 -12.42 -2.36
C PRO A 247 -10.80 -13.37 -1.58
N GLU A 248 -10.24 -14.39 -0.93
CA GLU A 248 -11.01 -15.32 -0.09
C GLU A 248 -11.54 -14.63 1.16
N LEU A 249 -10.68 -13.87 1.85
CA LEU A 249 -11.05 -13.14 3.04
C LEU A 249 -12.04 -12.02 2.72
N ALA A 250 -11.84 -11.29 1.61
CA ALA A 250 -12.80 -10.30 1.10
C ALA A 250 -14.19 -10.91 0.89
N ARG A 251 -14.27 -12.06 0.22
CA ARG A 251 -15.55 -12.76 0.01
C ARG A 251 -16.23 -13.17 1.32
N GLN A 252 -15.45 -13.60 2.31
CA GLN A 252 -15.99 -13.90 3.64
C GLN A 252 -16.59 -12.64 4.29
N TYR A 253 -15.90 -11.50 4.22
CA TYR A 253 -16.42 -10.22 4.69
C TYR A 253 -17.65 -9.77 3.91
N THR A 254 -17.67 -9.88 2.58
CA THR A 254 -18.85 -9.51 1.79
C THR A 254 -20.05 -10.33 2.21
N ARG A 255 -19.88 -11.65 2.40
CA ARG A 255 -20.97 -12.53 2.84
C ARG A 255 -21.47 -12.18 4.24
N PHE A 256 -20.57 -11.82 5.15
CA PHE A 256 -20.95 -11.31 6.47
C PHE A 256 -21.76 -10.01 6.35
N ILE A 257 -21.27 -9.04 5.59
CA ILE A 257 -21.94 -7.75 5.36
C ILE A 257 -23.32 -7.97 4.75
N MET A 258 -23.42 -8.79 3.69
CA MET A 258 -24.70 -9.15 3.08
C MET A 258 -25.69 -9.65 4.12
N LEU A 259 -25.28 -10.62 4.94
CA LEU A 259 -26.14 -11.18 5.99
C LEU A 259 -26.59 -10.08 6.97
N ALA A 260 -25.68 -9.20 7.38
CA ALA A 260 -25.99 -8.14 8.33
C ALA A 260 -26.95 -7.08 7.77
N VAL A 261 -26.71 -6.58 6.55
CA VAL A 261 -27.41 -5.40 5.99
C VAL A 261 -28.67 -5.73 5.20
N THR A 262 -28.82 -6.97 4.72
CA THR A 262 -30.00 -7.41 3.94
C THR A 262 -31.07 -8.10 4.77
N THR A 263 -30.76 -8.47 6.01
CA THR A 263 -31.74 -9.12 6.88
C THR A 263 -32.65 -8.06 7.53
N PRO A 264 -33.99 -8.10 7.32
CA PRO A 264 -34.91 -7.07 7.82
C PRO A 264 -35.04 -7.05 9.35
N ALA A 265 -34.83 -8.20 10.00
CA ALA A 265 -34.83 -8.36 11.45
C ALA A 265 -33.84 -9.47 11.83
N TRP A 266 -32.97 -9.22 12.81
CA TRP A 266 -32.04 -10.22 13.30
C TRP A 266 -32.74 -11.11 14.32
N ASP A 267 -33.41 -12.14 13.83
CA ASP A 267 -33.89 -13.21 14.68
C ASP A 267 -32.73 -13.91 15.40
N GLU A 268 -33.04 -14.72 16.40
CA GLU A 268 -32.04 -15.36 17.26
C GLU A 268 -31.07 -16.26 16.47
N ALA A 269 -31.54 -16.92 15.40
CA ALA A 269 -30.70 -17.79 14.59
C ALA A 269 -29.72 -16.99 13.71
N VAL A 270 -30.19 -15.88 13.10
CA VAL A 270 -29.34 -14.96 12.33
C VAL A 270 -28.36 -14.25 13.25
N ARG A 271 -28.79 -13.81 14.43
CA ARG A 271 -27.93 -13.19 15.45
C ARG A 271 -26.78 -14.11 15.84
N GLN A 272 -27.06 -15.34 16.27
CA GLN A 272 -26.02 -16.31 16.66
C GLN A 272 -25.04 -16.63 15.52
N ARG A 273 -25.50 -16.54 14.26
CA ARG A 273 -24.65 -16.71 13.09
C ARG A 273 -23.77 -15.49 12.85
N LEU A 274 -24.31 -14.28 13.01
CA LEU A 274 -23.57 -13.03 12.92
C LEU A 274 -22.54 -12.91 14.05
N GLU A 275 -22.88 -13.27 15.28
CA GLU A 275 -21.97 -13.26 16.43
C GLU A 275 -20.79 -14.23 16.24
N ARG A 276 -21.05 -15.48 15.84
CA ARG A 276 -19.97 -16.44 15.52
C ARG A 276 -19.08 -15.97 14.36
N SER A 277 -19.68 -15.31 13.38
CA SER A 277 -18.93 -14.74 12.26
C SER A 277 -18.11 -13.53 12.74
N LEU A 278 -18.67 -12.66 13.59
CA LEU A 278 -17.99 -11.53 14.22
C LEU A 278 -16.79 -11.97 15.06
N GLU A 279 -16.90 -13.05 15.84
CA GLU A 279 -15.77 -13.60 16.60
C GLU A 279 -14.59 -13.93 15.69
N SER A 280 -14.85 -14.56 14.54
CA SER A 280 -13.84 -14.88 13.53
C SER A 280 -13.28 -13.66 12.77
N LEU A 281 -14.00 -12.54 12.82
CA LEU A 281 -13.68 -11.28 12.11
C LEU A 281 -13.26 -10.15 13.07
N SER A 282 -13.23 -10.42 14.38
CA SER A 282 -13.03 -9.43 15.45
C SER A 282 -11.64 -8.78 15.44
N ALA A 283 -10.67 -9.42 14.77
CA ALA A 283 -9.31 -8.92 14.54
C ALA A 283 -9.08 -8.36 13.13
N SER A 284 -10.16 -8.13 12.37
CA SER A 284 -10.11 -7.61 11.01
C SER A 284 -9.78 -6.12 10.94
N PRO A 285 -9.03 -5.65 9.93
CA PRO A 285 -8.95 -4.23 9.55
C PRO A 285 -10.28 -3.62 9.09
N ILE A 286 -11.34 -4.42 8.89
CA ILE A 286 -12.67 -3.96 8.47
C ILE A 286 -13.40 -3.32 9.65
N GLY A 287 -12.91 -2.13 10.00
CA GLY A 287 -13.44 -1.27 11.04
C GLY A 287 -14.70 -0.51 10.62
N GLN A 288 -15.28 0.16 11.59
CA GLN A 288 -16.54 0.93 11.55
C GLN A 288 -17.79 0.12 11.21
N LEU A 289 -17.96 -0.45 10.02
CA LEU A 289 -19.19 -1.21 9.70
C LEU A 289 -19.36 -2.43 10.62
N THR A 290 -18.28 -3.18 10.87
CA THR A 290 -18.28 -4.33 11.80
C THR A 290 -18.62 -3.89 13.23
N ARG A 291 -18.12 -2.74 13.69
CA ARG A 291 -18.42 -2.17 15.00
C ARG A 291 -19.88 -1.72 15.11
N ASP A 292 -20.39 -1.08 14.06
CA ASP A 292 -21.78 -0.61 13.99
C ASP A 292 -22.77 -1.78 13.95
N ILE A 293 -22.43 -2.87 13.26
CA ILE A 293 -23.19 -4.12 13.29
C ILE A 293 -23.15 -4.73 14.70
N ALA A 294 -21.96 -4.86 15.31
CA ALA A 294 -21.82 -5.41 16.66
C ALA A 294 -22.62 -4.60 17.70
N PHE A 295 -22.51 -3.27 17.66
CA PHE A 295 -23.27 -2.37 18.53
C PHE A 295 -24.78 -2.52 18.34
N SER A 296 -25.23 -2.59 17.09
CA SER A 296 -26.65 -2.79 16.80
C SER A 296 -27.14 -4.16 17.31
N LEU A 297 -26.30 -5.21 17.22
CA LEU A 297 -26.63 -6.55 17.70
C LEU A 297 -26.81 -6.53 19.22
N GLU A 298 -25.92 -5.84 19.95
CA GLU A 298 -26.05 -5.64 21.40
C GLU A 298 -27.33 -4.90 21.79
N GLN A 299 -27.68 -3.82 21.09
CA GLN A 299 -28.91 -3.05 21.31
C GLN A 299 -30.18 -3.89 21.07
N SER A 300 -30.09 -4.93 20.24
CA SER A 300 -31.23 -5.78 19.89
C SER A 300 -31.52 -6.91 20.90
N LYS A 301 -30.69 -7.09 21.94
CA LYS A 301 -30.88 -8.15 22.94
C LYS A 301 -32.24 -7.98 23.65
N PRO A 302 -33.09 -9.02 23.67
CA PRO A 302 -34.30 -8.97 24.50
C PRO A 302 -33.88 -8.89 25.97
N VAL A 303 -34.45 -7.92 26.69
CA VAL A 303 -34.33 -7.77 28.16
C VAL A 303 -34.96 -8.97 28.86
#